data_AF-A0A226QBT5-F1
#
_entry.id   AF-A0A226QBT5-F1
#
_cell.length_a   1.000
_cell.length_b   1.000
_cell.length_c   1.000
_cell.angle_alpha   90.00
_cell.angle_beta   90.00
_cell.angle_gamma   90.00
#
_symmetry.space_group_name_H-M   'P 1'
#
loop_
_entity.id
_entity.type
_entity.pdbx_description
1 polymer ?
#
loop_
_entity_poly.entity_id
_entity_poly.type
_entity_poly.pdbx_seq_one_letter_code
_entity_poly.pdbx_strand_id
1 'polypeptide(L)'
;MDATIQPLDRVFLHLGPITIYWYGVIIGTGVLIGLWLATREAVRRGLPKETFVDLVLFAVPIAIVCARAYYVLFEWHYYSKHLSEIPKIWQGGLAIHGGLIGAVATGAVFARARGLSFWKLADIAAPSIILGQAIGRWGNFMNQEAHGGPVSRAFLESLHLPDWIINQMYIDGRYWHPTFLYESLWNLAGFCLLLWLRRVNLRRGELFLSYLIWYSIGRFWIEGMRTDSLMLAGSLRAAQVMSVTLIVLSVALWIVRRTKGWADERYQDE
;
A
#
# COMPACT_ATOMS: atom_id res chain seq x y z
N MET A 1 32.09 1.86 -17.80
CA MET A 1 30.63 1.68 -17.92
C MET A 1 30.42 0.30 -18.49
N ASP A 2 29.80 -0.61 -17.75
CA ASP A 2 29.49 -1.96 -18.27
C ASP A 2 28.43 -1.80 -19.37
N ALA A 3 28.88 -1.68 -20.61
CA ALA A 3 28.06 -1.43 -21.79
C ALA A 3 27.12 -2.60 -22.16
N THR A 4 27.03 -3.63 -21.31
CA THR A 4 26.31 -4.88 -21.52
C THR A 4 25.14 -5.09 -20.56
N ILE A 5 24.92 -4.19 -19.59
CA ILE A 5 23.76 -4.29 -18.68
C ILE A 5 22.53 -3.76 -19.44
N GLN A 6 21.60 -4.66 -19.76
CA GLN A 6 20.28 -4.29 -20.31
C GLN A 6 19.22 -4.41 -19.21
N PRO A 7 18.73 -3.27 -18.68
CA PRO A 7 17.58 -3.27 -17.78
C PRO A 7 16.34 -3.79 -18.50
N LEU A 8 15.42 -4.35 -17.73
CA LEU A 8 14.09 -4.70 -18.16
C LEU A 8 13.32 -3.44 -18.57
N ASP A 9 12.58 -3.52 -19.67
CA ASP A 9 11.70 -2.45 -20.11
C ASP A 9 10.53 -2.29 -19.13
N ARG A 10 10.24 -1.04 -18.76
CA ARG A 10 9.07 -0.66 -17.96
C ARG A 10 7.76 -0.82 -18.74
N VAL A 11 7.82 -0.80 -20.07
CA VAL A 11 6.66 -0.98 -20.95
C VAL A 11 6.29 -2.46 -21.00
N PHE A 12 5.03 -2.74 -20.72
CA PHE A 12 4.45 -4.07 -20.85
C PHE A 12 4.01 -4.35 -22.28
N LEU A 13 3.27 -3.41 -22.89
CA LEU A 13 2.67 -3.58 -24.21
C LEU A 13 2.38 -2.24 -24.88
N HIS A 14 2.68 -2.15 -26.18
CA HIS A 14 2.19 -1.07 -27.04
C HIS A 14 0.93 -1.51 -27.80
N LEU A 15 -0.14 -0.72 -27.67
CA LEU A 15 -1.40 -0.88 -28.40
C LEU A 15 -1.67 0.40 -29.20
N GLY A 16 -0.99 0.56 -30.34
CA GLY A 16 -1.05 1.77 -31.15
C GLY A 16 -0.62 3.00 -30.34
N PRO A 17 -1.49 4.01 -30.13
CA PRO A 17 -1.16 5.20 -29.34
C PRO A 17 -1.16 4.96 -27.82
N ILE A 18 -1.67 3.82 -27.35
CA ILE A 18 -1.78 3.51 -25.92
C ILE A 18 -0.57 2.67 -25.50
N THR A 19 0.15 3.14 -24.50
CA THR A 19 1.27 2.39 -23.88
C THR A 19 0.82 1.88 -22.51
N ILE A 20 0.93 0.57 -22.31
CA ILE A 20 0.64 -0.09 -21.04
C ILE A 20 1.96 -0.35 -20.33
N TYR A 21 2.06 0.09 -19.08
CA TYR A 21 3.26 -0.10 -18.25
C TYR A 21 3.09 -1.27 -17.28
N TRP A 22 4.19 -1.97 -17.00
CA TRP A 22 4.22 -3.05 -16.01
C TRP A 22 3.70 -2.61 -14.64
N TYR A 23 3.98 -1.37 -14.25
CA TYR A 23 3.51 -0.78 -13.00
C TYR A 23 1.98 -0.90 -12.83
N GLY A 24 1.22 -0.55 -13.86
CA GLY A 24 -0.25 -0.65 -13.84
C GLY A 24 -0.74 -2.09 -13.82
N VAL A 25 -0.11 -2.96 -14.61
CA VAL A 25 -0.44 -4.40 -14.67
C VAL A 25 -0.23 -5.08 -13.32
N ILE A 26 0.91 -4.81 -12.66
CA ILE A 26 1.27 -5.37 -11.36
C ILE A 26 0.30 -4.90 -10.28
N ILE A 27 0.00 -3.60 -10.22
CA ILE A 27 -0.97 -3.05 -9.26
C ILE A 27 -2.37 -3.63 -9.51
N GLY A 28 -2.83 -3.66 -10.76
CA GLY A 28 -4.13 -4.23 -11.11
C GLY A 28 -4.24 -5.70 -10.68
N THR A 29 -3.19 -6.48 -10.93
CA THR A 29 -3.09 -7.88 -10.49
C THR A 29 -3.14 -7.99 -8.96
N GLY A 30 -2.41 -7.14 -8.24
CA GLY A 30 -2.45 -7.08 -6.78
C GLY A 30 -3.84 -6.77 -6.23
N VAL A 31 -4.58 -5.83 -6.85
CA VAL A 31 -5.97 -5.51 -6.49
C VAL A 31 -6.89 -6.70 -6.72
N LEU A 32 -6.79 -7.37 -7.86
CA LEU A 32 -7.62 -8.55 -8.17
C LEU A 32 -7.38 -9.71 -7.21
N ILE A 33 -6.11 -10.01 -6.90
CA ILE A 33 -5.74 -11.04 -5.92
C ILE A 33 -6.25 -10.64 -4.53
N GLY A 34 -6.08 -9.38 -4.14
CA GLY A 34 -6.56 -8.85 -2.86
C GLY A 34 -8.08 -8.96 -2.72
N LEU A 35 -8.83 -8.57 -3.75
CA LEU A 35 -10.29 -8.69 -3.80
C LEU A 35 -10.73 -10.15 -3.72
N TRP A 36 -10.08 -11.05 -4.47
CA TRP A 36 -10.37 -12.48 -4.43
C TRP A 36 -10.18 -13.07 -3.03
N LEU A 37 -9.04 -12.78 -2.38
CA LEU A 37 -8.76 -13.24 -1.02
C LEU A 37 -9.74 -12.67 0.00
N ALA A 38 -10.05 -11.37 -0.08
CA ALA A 38 -10.97 -10.71 0.83
C ALA A 38 -12.38 -11.27 0.68
N THR A 39 -12.83 -11.50 -0.56
CA THR A 39 -14.14 -12.11 -0.87
C THR A 39 -14.24 -13.54 -0.35
N ARG A 40 -13.21 -14.35 -0.60
CA ARG A 40 -13.17 -15.74 -0.12
C ARG A 40 -13.22 -15.80 1.41
N GLU A 41 -12.50 -14.91 2.07
CA GLU A 41 -12.53 -14.82 3.52
C GLU A 41 -13.88 -14.27 4.01
N ALA A 42 -14.45 -13.26 3.38
CA ALA A 42 -15.76 -12.71 3.72
C ALA A 42 -16.85 -13.79 3.76
N VAL A 43 -16.89 -14.66 2.75
CA VAL A 43 -17.81 -15.81 2.71
C VAL A 43 -17.57 -16.77 3.89
N ARG A 44 -16.30 -17.07 4.21
CA ARG A 44 -15.96 -17.90 5.39
C ARG A 44 -16.36 -17.26 6.72
N ARG A 45 -16.44 -15.93 6.76
CA ARG A 45 -16.84 -15.15 7.93
C ARG A 45 -18.35 -14.81 7.92
N GLY A 46 -19.15 -15.49 7.08
CA GLY A 46 -20.61 -15.33 7.04
C GLY A 46 -21.12 -14.07 6.35
N LEU A 47 -20.27 -13.37 5.60
CA LEU A 47 -20.69 -12.19 4.82
C LEU A 47 -21.12 -12.60 3.40
N PRO A 48 -22.07 -11.88 2.78
CA PRO A 48 -22.39 -12.07 1.36
C PRO A 48 -21.13 -11.92 0.51
N LYS A 49 -20.96 -12.82 -0.48
CA LYS A 49 -19.82 -12.82 -1.41
C LYS A 49 -19.58 -11.45 -2.06
N GLU A 50 -20.67 -10.74 -2.34
CA GLU A 50 -20.63 -9.48 -3.09
C GLU A 50 -20.20 -8.30 -2.23
N THR A 51 -20.09 -8.49 -0.91
CA THR A 51 -19.76 -7.42 0.06
C THR A 51 -18.48 -6.66 -0.30
N PHE A 52 -17.40 -7.37 -0.64
CA PHE A 52 -16.13 -6.73 -0.99
C PHE A 52 -16.10 -6.20 -2.42
N VAL A 53 -16.86 -6.81 -3.33
CA VAL A 53 -17.03 -6.29 -4.70
C VAL A 53 -17.75 -4.95 -4.63
N ASP A 54 -18.89 -4.89 -3.95
CA ASP A 54 -19.66 -3.67 -3.71
C ASP A 54 -18.81 -2.61 -3.02
N LEU A 55 -18.08 -2.98 -1.96
CA LEU A 55 -17.20 -2.06 -1.25
C LEU A 55 -16.12 -1.47 -2.18
N VAL A 56 -15.46 -2.29 -3.01
CA VAL A 56 -14.43 -1.82 -3.94
C VAL A 56 -15.02 -0.91 -5.02
N LEU A 57 -16.22 -1.21 -5.53
CA LEU A 57 -16.92 -0.39 -6.50
C LEU A 57 -17.21 1.04 -6.00
N PHE A 58 -17.45 1.21 -4.68
CA PHE A 58 -17.55 2.55 -4.07
C PHE A 58 -16.19 3.12 -3.67
N ALA A 59 -15.35 2.31 -3.02
CA ALA A 59 -14.12 2.79 -2.39
C ALA A 59 -13.08 3.26 -3.41
N VAL A 60 -12.94 2.58 -4.56
CA VAL A 60 -11.92 2.95 -5.56
C VAL A 60 -12.21 4.30 -6.21
N PRO A 61 -13.42 4.56 -6.78
CA PRO A 61 -13.73 5.86 -7.35
C PRO A 61 -13.64 7.00 -6.31
N ILE A 62 -14.19 6.80 -5.11
CA ILE A 62 -14.15 7.81 -4.05
C ILE A 62 -12.71 8.07 -3.60
N ALA A 63 -11.88 7.04 -3.45
CA ALA A 63 -10.46 7.21 -3.12
C ALA A 63 -9.72 8.01 -4.19
N ILE A 64 -9.98 7.78 -5.49
CA ILE A 64 -9.36 8.56 -6.56
C ILE A 64 -9.79 10.03 -6.47
N VAL A 65 -11.09 10.30 -6.27
CA VAL A 65 -11.61 11.66 -6.09
C VAL A 65 -10.98 12.34 -4.88
N CYS A 66 -10.92 11.67 -3.73
CA CYS A 66 -10.30 12.22 -2.53
C CYS A 66 -8.79 12.42 -2.69
N ALA A 67 -8.08 11.51 -3.37
CA ALA A 67 -6.65 11.65 -3.67
C ALA A 67 -6.39 12.89 -4.55
N ARG A 68 -7.24 13.12 -5.55
CA ARG A 68 -7.16 14.30 -6.41
C ARG A 68 -7.50 15.58 -5.66
N ALA A 69 -8.60 15.59 -4.92
CA ALA A 69 -9.01 16.74 -4.12
C ALA A 69 -7.92 17.14 -3.12
N TYR A 70 -7.33 16.16 -2.42
CA TYR A 70 -6.23 16.40 -1.48
C TYR A 70 -5.01 17.01 -2.19
N TYR A 71 -4.60 16.49 -3.34
CA TYR A 71 -3.50 17.07 -4.12
C TYR A 71 -3.78 18.52 -4.53
N VAL A 72 -4.97 18.78 -5.06
CA VAL A 72 -5.40 20.11 -5.49
C VAL A 72 -5.43 21.12 -4.34
N LEU A 73 -5.83 20.69 -3.14
CA LEU A 73 -5.82 21.54 -1.95
C LEU A 73 -4.41 21.94 -1.53
N PHE A 74 -3.44 21.02 -1.62
CA PHE A 74 -2.04 21.33 -1.33
C PHE A 74 -1.41 22.24 -2.40
N GLU A 75 -1.80 22.05 -3.66
CA GLU A 75 -1.33 22.84 -4.81
C GLU A 75 -2.31 23.97 -5.19
N TRP A 76 -3.06 24.51 -4.22
CA TRP A 76 -4.17 25.44 -4.50
C TRP A 76 -3.72 26.72 -5.21
N HIS A 77 -2.49 27.19 -4.96
CA HIS A 77 -1.96 28.37 -5.65
C HIS A 77 -1.92 28.19 -7.17
N TYR A 78 -1.62 26.98 -7.65
CA TYR A 78 -1.67 26.62 -9.06
C TYR A 78 -3.12 26.46 -9.52
N TYR A 79 -3.90 25.58 -8.87
CA TYR A 79 -5.23 25.22 -9.34
C TYR A 79 -6.26 26.34 -9.26
N SER A 80 -6.09 27.33 -8.37
CA SER A 80 -6.93 28.53 -8.33
C SER A 80 -6.90 29.34 -9.64
N LYS A 81 -5.83 29.19 -10.44
CA LYS A 81 -5.68 29.81 -11.77
C LYS A 81 -6.00 28.82 -12.90
N HIS A 82 -6.07 27.53 -12.60
CA HIS A 82 -6.19 26.42 -13.55
C HIS A 82 -7.37 25.49 -13.21
N LEU A 83 -8.56 26.06 -12.96
CA LEU A 83 -9.73 25.31 -12.48
C LEU A 83 -10.15 24.16 -13.42
N SER A 84 -9.97 24.32 -14.74
CA SER A 84 -10.29 23.27 -15.72
C SER A 84 -9.39 22.03 -15.64
N GLU A 85 -8.25 22.12 -14.94
CA GLU A 85 -7.29 21.04 -14.77
C GLU A 85 -7.57 20.19 -13.52
N ILE A 86 -8.41 20.66 -12.61
CA ILE A 86 -8.79 19.94 -11.39
C ILE A 86 -9.29 18.50 -11.67
N PRO A 87 -10.19 18.23 -12.62
CA PRO A 87 -10.67 16.87 -12.86
C PRO A 87 -9.71 15.99 -13.70
N LYS A 88 -8.62 16.55 -14.24
CA LYS A 88 -7.73 15.86 -15.19
C LYS A 88 -6.77 14.88 -14.50
N ILE A 89 -7.29 13.80 -13.93
CA ILE A 89 -6.51 12.78 -13.21
C ILE A 89 -5.47 12.06 -14.08
N TRP A 90 -5.65 12.06 -15.40
CA TRP A 90 -4.69 11.48 -16.36
C TRP A 90 -3.42 12.31 -16.52
N GLN A 91 -3.39 13.55 -16.01
CA GLN A 91 -2.18 14.37 -15.94
C GLN A 91 -1.36 14.09 -14.66
N GLY A 92 -1.75 13.11 -13.86
CA GLY A 92 -1.14 12.82 -12.56
C GLY A 92 -1.69 13.68 -11.44
N GLY A 93 -0.90 13.91 -10.39
CA GLY A 93 -1.30 14.71 -9.23
C GLY A 93 -2.38 14.05 -8.38
N LEU A 94 -2.06 12.87 -7.85
CA LEU A 94 -2.89 12.14 -6.88
C LEU A 94 -2.10 11.99 -5.59
N ALA A 95 -2.65 12.49 -4.48
CA ALA A 95 -2.02 12.36 -3.18
C ALA A 95 -2.56 11.14 -2.44
N ILE A 96 -1.67 10.20 -2.09
CA ILE A 96 -2.04 8.94 -1.42
C ILE A 96 -2.82 9.15 -0.12
N HIS A 97 -2.52 10.22 0.63
CA HIS A 97 -3.20 10.57 1.88
C HIS A 97 -4.70 10.79 1.66
N GLY A 98 -5.07 11.54 0.60
CA GLY A 98 -6.47 11.74 0.24
C GLY A 98 -7.16 10.43 -0.14
N GLY A 99 -6.47 9.57 -0.89
CA GLY A 99 -6.99 8.25 -1.25
C GLY A 99 -7.25 7.35 -0.03
N LEU A 100 -6.32 7.33 0.94
CA LEU A 100 -6.47 6.56 2.16
C LEU A 100 -7.63 7.06 3.03
N ILE A 101 -7.75 8.38 3.20
CA ILE A 101 -8.87 9.00 3.93
C ILE A 101 -10.20 8.64 3.25
N GLY A 102 -10.29 8.80 1.93
CA GLY A 102 -11.48 8.45 1.16
C GLY A 102 -11.85 6.97 1.26
N ALA A 103 -10.88 6.07 1.18
CA ALA A 103 -11.10 4.63 1.30
C ALA A 103 -11.59 4.22 2.70
N VAL A 104 -10.97 4.74 3.77
CA VAL A 104 -11.38 4.44 5.16
C VAL A 104 -12.75 5.01 5.46
N ALA A 105 -13.02 6.26 5.07
CA ALA A 105 -14.32 6.89 5.24
C ALA A 105 -15.42 6.12 4.49
N THR A 106 -15.15 5.72 3.23
CA THR A 106 -16.08 4.90 2.44
C THR A 106 -16.33 3.56 3.13
N GLY A 107 -15.29 2.88 3.62
CA GLY A 107 -15.44 1.63 4.35
C GLY A 107 -16.30 1.77 5.61
N ALA A 108 -16.13 2.84 6.37
CA ALA A 108 -16.92 3.11 7.57
C ALA A 108 -18.40 3.41 7.24
N VAL A 109 -18.65 4.26 6.22
CA VAL A 109 -20.00 4.58 5.75
C VAL A 109 -20.69 3.35 5.16
N PHE A 110 -19.98 2.59 4.33
CA PHE A 110 -20.47 1.36 3.72
C PHE A 110 -20.84 0.31 4.78
N ALA A 111 -19.95 0.08 5.75
CA ALA A 111 -20.20 -0.84 6.85
C ALA A 111 -21.49 -0.45 7.60
N ARG A 112 -21.61 0.84 7.96
CA ARG A 112 -22.80 1.36 8.64
C ARG A 112 -24.07 1.23 7.80
N ALA A 113 -24.01 1.56 6.51
CA ALA A 113 -25.14 1.48 5.59
C ALA A 113 -25.64 0.04 5.37
N ARG A 114 -24.75 -0.95 5.50
CA ARG A 114 -25.06 -2.39 5.36
C ARG A 114 -25.32 -3.08 6.71
N GLY A 115 -25.31 -2.36 7.83
CA GLY A 115 -25.46 -2.96 9.16
C GLY A 115 -24.31 -3.89 9.55
N LEU A 116 -23.12 -3.70 8.96
CA LEU A 116 -21.93 -4.50 9.19
C LEU A 116 -20.96 -3.77 10.14
N SER A 117 -20.17 -4.54 10.88
CA SER A 117 -19.06 -4.01 11.67
C SER A 117 -17.91 -3.57 10.76
N PHE A 118 -17.52 -2.29 10.84
CA PHE A 118 -16.33 -1.78 10.15
C PHE A 118 -15.08 -2.59 10.50
N TRP A 119 -14.91 -2.96 11.77
CA TRP A 119 -13.76 -3.72 12.25
C TRP A 119 -13.71 -5.13 11.66
N LYS A 120 -14.87 -5.78 11.49
CA LYS A 120 -14.94 -7.08 10.80
C LYS A 120 -14.48 -6.96 9.35
N LEU A 121 -14.94 -5.93 8.62
CA LEU A 121 -14.49 -5.68 7.24
C LEU A 121 -12.99 -5.37 7.18
N ALA A 122 -12.50 -4.51 8.06
CA ALA A 122 -11.09 -4.13 8.14
C ALA A 122 -10.18 -5.34 8.44
N ASP A 123 -10.55 -6.21 9.39
CA ASP A 123 -9.78 -7.42 9.70
C ASP A 123 -9.75 -8.41 8.52
N ILE A 124 -10.88 -8.55 7.81
CA ILE A 124 -10.95 -9.40 6.61
C ILE A 124 -10.04 -8.83 5.49
N ALA A 125 -10.04 -7.51 5.30
CA ALA A 125 -9.24 -6.85 4.28
C ALA A 125 -7.73 -6.80 4.58
N ALA A 126 -7.32 -6.73 5.84
CA ALA A 126 -5.93 -6.45 6.23
C ALA A 126 -4.87 -7.34 5.52
N PRO A 127 -4.98 -8.68 5.52
CA PRO A 127 -4.08 -9.55 4.75
C PRO A 127 -4.09 -9.30 3.24
N SER A 128 -5.25 -9.02 2.65
CA SER A 128 -5.35 -8.68 1.23
C SER A 128 -4.63 -7.38 0.91
N ILE A 129 -4.71 -6.37 1.79
CA ILE A 129 -4.06 -5.08 1.61
C ILE A 129 -2.53 -5.25 1.63
N ILE A 130 -1.98 -5.91 2.66
CA ILE A 130 -0.52 -6.05 2.77
C ILE A 130 0.06 -6.94 1.67
N LEU A 131 -0.67 -7.95 1.20
CA LEU A 131 -0.26 -8.73 0.03
C LEU A 131 -0.26 -7.86 -1.24
N GLY A 132 -1.29 -7.03 -1.44
CA GLY A 132 -1.33 -6.07 -2.53
C GLY A 132 -0.14 -5.11 -2.49
N GLN A 133 0.27 -4.65 -1.31
CA GLN A 133 1.47 -3.84 -1.13
C GLN A 133 2.75 -4.62 -1.48
N ALA A 134 2.86 -5.90 -1.08
CA ALA A 134 4.00 -6.74 -1.44
C ALA A 134 4.16 -6.92 -2.95
N ILE A 135 3.05 -7.13 -3.66
CA ILE A 135 3.01 -7.27 -5.12
C ILE A 135 3.31 -5.92 -5.79
N GLY A 136 2.66 -4.84 -5.33
CA GLY A 136 2.81 -3.49 -5.90
C GLY A 136 4.24 -2.97 -5.91
N ARG A 137 5.08 -3.38 -4.95
CA ARG A 137 6.52 -3.01 -4.91
C ARG A 137 7.29 -3.45 -6.15
N TRP A 138 6.86 -4.52 -6.82
CA TRP A 138 7.46 -4.95 -8.08
C TRP A 138 7.17 -3.97 -9.23
N GLY A 139 6.14 -3.13 -9.11
CA GLY A 139 5.97 -1.98 -10.00
C GLY A 139 7.13 -0.99 -9.88
N ASN A 140 7.54 -0.65 -8.65
CA ASN A 140 8.67 0.26 -8.42
C ASN A 140 9.98 -0.29 -9.01
N PHE A 141 10.16 -1.62 -8.93
CA PHE A 141 11.28 -2.32 -9.56
C PHE A 141 11.31 -2.15 -11.10
N MET A 142 10.18 -2.35 -11.76
CA MET A 142 10.08 -2.17 -13.21
C MET A 142 10.29 -0.70 -13.64
N ASN A 143 9.89 0.25 -12.79
CA ASN A 143 10.11 1.68 -13.02
C ASN A 143 11.49 2.19 -12.59
N GLN A 144 12.32 1.35 -11.95
CA GLN A 144 13.61 1.76 -11.36
C GLN A 144 13.48 2.96 -10.40
N GLU A 145 12.42 3.00 -9.60
CA GLU A 145 12.14 4.10 -8.66
C GLU A 145 12.12 3.62 -7.21
N ALA A 146 12.06 4.57 -6.27
CA ALA A 146 11.91 4.30 -4.84
C ALA A 146 13.05 3.46 -4.20
N HIS A 147 14.22 3.40 -4.84
CA HIS A 147 15.40 2.67 -4.39
C HIS A 147 16.07 3.33 -3.17
N GLY A 148 16.95 2.58 -2.48
CA GLY A 148 17.73 3.13 -1.37
C GLY A 148 19.00 3.83 -1.84
N GLY A 149 19.98 4.02 -0.94
CA GLY A 149 21.29 4.61 -1.25
C GLY A 149 22.19 3.77 -2.18
N PRO A 150 23.30 4.34 -2.67
CA PRO A 150 24.20 3.66 -3.61
C PRO A 150 24.98 2.53 -2.92
N VAL A 151 25.19 1.43 -3.64
CA VAL A 151 25.93 0.23 -3.20
C VAL A 151 26.86 -0.28 -4.29
N SER A 152 27.73 -1.23 -3.95
CA SER A 152 28.55 -1.95 -4.94
C SER A 152 27.77 -3.13 -5.55
N ARG A 153 28.18 -3.58 -6.74
CA ARG A 153 27.67 -4.82 -7.33
C ARG A 153 27.90 -6.03 -6.42
N ALA A 154 29.10 -6.13 -5.84
CA ALA A 154 29.47 -7.19 -4.90
C ALA A 154 28.55 -7.27 -3.68
N PHE A 155 28.04 -6.12 -3.20
CA PHE A 155 27.03 -6.11 -2.15
C PHE A 155 25.73 -6.79 -2.62
N LEU A 156 25.24 -6.49 -3.81
CA LEU A 156 24.02 -7.12 -4.35
C LEU A 156 24.21 -8.62 -4.63
N GLU A 157 25.39 -9.03 -5.10
CA GLU A 157 25.75 -10.44 -5.28
C GLU A 157 25.81 -11.18 -3.95
N SER A 158 26.29 -10.53 -2.87
CA SER A 158 26.30 -11.11 -1.52
C SER A 158 24.91 -11.38 -0.95
N LEU A 159 23.88 -10.70 -1.48
CA LEU A 159 22.48 -10.96 -1.16
C LEU A 159 21.89 -12.16 -1.93
N HIS A 160 22.72 -12.85 -2.74
CA HIS A 160 22.33 -13.99 -3.58
C HIS A 160 21.18 -13.65 -4.53
N LEU A 161 21.15 -12.41 -5.03
CA LEU A 161 20.14 -11.96 -5.98
C LEU A 161 20.48 -12.48 -7.39
N PRO A 162 19.47 -12.89 -8.17
CA PRO A 162 19.69 -13.23 -9.56
C PRO A 162 20.08 -11.99 -10.39
N ASP A 163 20.85 -12.20 -11.45
CA ASP A 163 21.41 -11.12 -12.27
C ASP A 163 20.37 -10.13 -12.80
N TRP A 164 19.17 -10.59 -13.15
CA TRP A 164 18.12 -9.69 -13.65
C TRP A 164 17.63 -8.68 -12.60
N ILE A 165 17.68 -9.02 -11.31
CA ILE A 165 17.40 -8.04 -10.23
C ILE A 165 18.59 -7.09 -10.10
N ILE A 166 19.81 -7.63 -10.06
CA ILE A 166 21.04 -6.82 -9.91
C ILE A 166 21.14 -5.80 -11.03
N ASN A 167 20.96 -6.24 -12.28
CA ASN A 167 21.00 -5.41 -13.48
C ASN A 167 19.90 -4.35 -13.49
N GLN A 168 18.69 -4.67 -13.01
CA GLN A 168 17.63 -3.68 -12.88
C GLN A 168 17.92 -2.63 -11.80
N MET A 169 18.74 -2.96 -10.80
CA MET A 169 19.20 -1.99 -9.79
C MET A 169 20.38 -1.12 -10.26
N TYR A 170 20.86 -1.31 -11.49
CA TYR A 170 21.81 -0.42 -12.13
C TYR A 170 21.08 0.76 -12.77
N ILE A 171 21.18 1.93 -12.14
CA ILE A 171 20.44 3.15 -12.50
C ILE A 171 21.43 4.30 -12.58
N ASP A 172 21.45 5.00 -13.71
CA ASP A 172 22.33 6.15 -13.98
C ASP A 172 23.81 5.90 -13.63
N GLY A 173 24.31 4.71 -13.97
CA GLY A 173 25.71 4.35 -13.82
C GLY A 173 26.12 3.81 -12.45
N ARG A 174 25.18 3.67 -11.50
CA ARG A 174 25.44 3.16 -10.13
C ARG A 174 24.43 2.10 -9.73
N TYR A 175 24.84 1.23 -8.80
CA TYR A 175 23.95 0.25 -8.18
C TYR A 175 23.32 0.84 -6.92
N TRP A 176 22.09 0.45 -6.65
CA TRP A 176 21.30 0.97 -5.53
C TRP A 176 20.71 -0.13 -4.67
N HIS A 177 20.44 0.16 -3.40
CA HIS A 177 19.74 -0.78 -2.52
C HIS A 177 18.34 -1.14 -3.09
N PRO A 178 17.99 -2.42 -3.22
CA PRO A 178 16.69 -2.88 -3.70
C PRO A 178 15.61 -2.79 -2.60
N THR A 179 15.29 -1.56 -2.18
CA THR A 179 14.24 -1.29 -1.17
C THR A 179 12.89 -1.88 -1.58
N PHE A 180 12.58 -1.98 -2.88
CA PHE A 180 11.38 -2.68 -3.36
C PHE A 180 11.30 -4.11 -2.81
N LEU A 181 12.44 -4.83 -2.81
CA LEU A 181 12.52 -6.21 -2.36
C LEU A 181 12.42 -6.29 -0.84
N TYR A 182 13.07 -5.36 -0.12
CA TYR A 182 12.96 -5.27 1.32
C TYR A 182 11.51 -5.01 1.76
N GLU A 183 10.81 -4.07 1.12
CA GLU A 183 9.40 -3.79 1.40
C GLU A 183 8.51 -4.97 1.00
N SER A 184 8.78 -5.63 -0.15
CA SER A 184 8.01 -6.78 -0.61
C SER A 184 8.12 -7.97 0.37
N LEU A 185 9.34 -8.31 0.80
CA LEU A 185 9.59 -9.38 1.75
C LEU A 185 9.02 -9.07 3.14
N TRP A 186 9.14 -7.82 3.61
CA TRP A 186 8.54 -7.39 4.89
C TRP A 186 7.01 -7.52 4.86
N ASN A 187 6.39 -7.13 3.74
CA ASN A 187 4.95 -7.24 3.55
C ASN A 187 4.49 -8.70 3.41
N LEU A 188 5.27 -9.58 2.76
CA LEU A 188 4.99 -11.01 2.73
C LEU A 188 5.10 -11.68 4.11
N ALA A 189 6.11 -11.30 4.90
CA ALA A 189 6.24 -11.74 6.28
C ALA A 189 5.03 -11.27 7.11
N GLY A 190 4.61 -10.01 6.94
CA GLY A 190 3.39 -9.47 7.56
C GLY A 190 2.12 -10.18 7.11
N PHE A 191 1.99 -10.51 5.83
CA PHE A 191 0.88 -11.32 5.33
C PHE A 191 0.80 -12.67 6.05
N CYS A 192 1.93 -13.39 6.13
CA CYS A 192 2.00 -14.67 6.83
C CYS A 192 1.69 -14.54 8.32
N LEU A 193 2.20 -13.50 8.98
CA LEU A 193 1.90 -13.17 10.37
C LEU A 193 0.40 -12.96 10.57
N LEU A 194 -0.25 -12.16 9.74
CA LEU A 194 -1.68 -11.90 9.88
C LEU A 194 -2.52 -13.15 9.61
N LEU A 195 -2.15 -13.99 8.65
CA LEU A 195 -2.81 -15.28 8.44
C LEU A 195 -2.66 -16.23 9.65
N TRP A 196 -1.52 -16.20 10.33
CA TRP A 196 -1.33 -16.92 11.57
C TRP A 196 -2.18 -16.32 12.71
N LEU A 197 -2.19 -14.99 12.88
CA LEU A 197 -3.00 -14.29 13.89
C LEU A 197 -4.51 -14.53 13.73
N ARG A 198 -5.01 -14.74 12.50
CA ARG A 198 -6.40 -15.17 12.26
C ARG A 198 -6.75 -16.48 12.97
N ARG A 199 -5.79 -17.40 13.09
CA ARG A 199 -5.99 -18.69 13.78
C ARG A 199 -6.00 -18.54 15.30
N VAL A 200 -5.33 -17.50 15.82
CA VAL A 200 -5.31 -17.18 17.26
C VAL A 200 -6.65 -16.60 17.75
N ASN A 201 -7.55 -16.22 16.82
CA ASN A 201 -8.87 -15.67 17.12
C ASN A 201 -8.82 -14.41 18.01
N LEU A 202 -8.12 -13.38 17.52
CA LEU A 202 -8.00 -12.06 18.14
C LEU A 202 -9.38 -11.37 18.28
N ARG A 203 -9.45 -10.28 19.06
CA ARG A 203 -10.68 -9.48 19.15
C ARG A 203 -10.90 -8.67 17.85
N ARG A 204 -12.15 -8.37 17.50
CA ARG A 204 -12.46 -7.62 16.27
C ARG A 204 -11.79 -6.26 16.24
N GLY A 205 -11.05 -6.02 15.16
CA GLY A 205 -10.23 -4.85 14.88
C GLY A 205 -8.74 -5.04 15.18
N GLU A 206 -8.37 -6.02 16.00
CA GLU A 206 -6.97 -6.23 16.39
C GLU A 206 -6.11 -6.75 15.24
N LEU A 207 -6.69 -7.47 14.29
CA LEU A 207 -5.96 -7.95 13.13
C LEU A 207 -5.60 -6.78 12.21
N PHE A 208 -6.54 -5.86 11.97
CA PHE A 208 -6.28 -4.64 11.21
C PHE A 208 -5.30 -3.70 11.93
N LEU A 209 -5.41 -3.55 13.25
CA LEU A 209 -4.45 -2.76 14.04
C LEU A 209 -3.05 -3.37 14.01
N SER A 210 -2.94 -4.71 14.08
CA SER A 210 -1.67 -5.43 13.91
C SER A 210 -1.05 -5.17 12.54
N TYR A 211 -1.87 -5.16 11.48
CA TYR A 211 -1.44 -4.80 10.13
C TYR A 211 -0.86 -3.38 10.09
N LEU A 212 -1.56 -2.39 10.65
CA LEU A 212 -1.09 -1.00 10.67
C LEU A 212 0.25 -0.88 11.38
N ILE A 213 0.39 -1.50 12.56
CA ILE A 213 1.64 -1.49 13.33
C ILE A 213 2.77 -2.15 12.53
N TRP A 214 2.54 -3.35 12.00
CA TRP A 214 3.55 -4.10 11.25
C TRP A 214 4.04 -3.34 10.02
N TYR A 215 3.11 -2.84 9.21
CA TYR A 215 3.44 -2.07 8.01
C TYR A 215 4.22 -0.80 8.36
N SER A 216 3.77 -0.06 9.39
CA SER A 216 4.44 1.16 9.84
C SER A 216 5.85 0.91 10.38
N ILE A 217 6.11 -0.20 11.06
CA ILE A 217 7.47 -0.56 11.51
C ILE A 217 8.40 -0.73 10.29
N GLY A 218 8.00 -1.57 9.32
CA GLY A 218 8.81 -1.76 8.11
C GLY A 218 9.00 -0.47 7.31
N ARG A 219 7.92 0.31 7.18
CA ARG A 219 7.95 1.59 6.47
C ARG A 219 8.92 2.58 7.13
N PHE A 220 8.96 2.65 8.45
CA PHE A 220 9.87 3.55 9.17
C PHE A 220 11.35 3.28 8.87
N TRP A 221 11.75 2.01 8.91
CA TRP A 221 13.13 1.59 8.64
C TRP A 221 13.51 1.75 7.17
N ILE A 222 12.64 1.32 6.26
CA ILE A 222 12.95 1.33 4.83
C ILE A 222 12.94 2.75 4.27
N GLU A 223 12.06 3.61 4.75
CA GLU A 223 12.10 5.04 4.42
C GLU A 223 13.42 5.70 4.82
N GLY A 224 14.06 5.24 5.91
CA GLY A 224 15.39 5.71 6.32
C GLY A 224 16.49 5.40 5.30
N MET A 225 16.32 4.36 4.48
CA MET A 225 17.27 3.98 3.43
C MET A 225 17.01 4.70 2.10
N ARG A 226 15.80 5.23 1.89
CA ARG A 226 15.39 5.85 0.63
C ARG A 226 16.10 7.17 0.38
N THR A 227 16.26 7.52 -0.89
CA THR A 227 16.90 8.78 -1.31
C THR A 227 15.90 9.82 -1.81
N ASP A 228 14.68 9.40 -2.13
CA ASP A 228 13.61 10.19 -2.75
C ASP A 228 12.46 10.52 -1.78
N SER A 229 12.76 10.60 -0.49
CA SER A 229 11.75 10.83 0.55
C SER A 229 11.12 12.21 0.47
N LEU A 230 9.80 12.24 0.68
CA LEU A 230 9.07 13.48 0.93
C LEU A 230 9.49 14.05 2.29
N MET A 231 10.07 15.24 2.29
CA MET A 231 10.55 15.92 3.50
C MET A 231 9.49 16.89 4.05
N LEU A 232 9.11 16.71 5.31
CA LEU A 232 8.36 17.67 6.11
C LEU A 232 9.33 18.65 6.78
N ALA A 233 9.07 19.95 6.63
CA ALA A 233 9.85 21.02 7.23
C ALA A 233 11.37 20.92 6.96
N GLY A 234 11.76 20.30 5.84
CA GLY A 234 13.16 20.17 5.39
C GLY A 234 14.02 19.14 6.14
N SER A 235 13.54 18.56 7.25
CA SER A 235 14.37 17.68 8.11
C SER A 235 13.75 16.32 8.42
N LEU A 236 12.42 16.19 8.37
CA LEU A 236 11.72 14.97 8.76
C LEU A 236 11.13 14.26 7.56
N ARG A 237 11.34 12.95 7.41
CA ARG A 237 10.71 12.17 6.34
C ARG A 237 9.23 11.96 6.66
N ALA A 238 8.34 12.38 5.78
CA ALA A 238 6.89 12.33 5.98
C ALA A 238 6.40 10.92 6.33
N ALA A 239 6.93 9.90 5.65
CA ALA A 239 6.54 8.52 5.89
C ALA A 239 7.03 7.98 7.26
N GLN A 240 8.13 8.50 7.82
CA GLN A 240 8.56 8.14 9.17
C GLN A 240 7.63 8.75 10.23
N VAL A 241 7.29 10.03 10.08
CA VAL A 241 6.33 10.70 10.97
C VAL A 241 4.98 9.97 10.94
N MET A 242 4.45 9.71 9.75
CA MET A 242 3.20 8.96 9.59
C MET A 242 3.27 7.55 10.19
N SER A 243 4.41 6.86 10.07
CA SER A 243 4.59 5.53 10.66
C SER A 243 4.51 5.58 12.18
N VAL A 244 5.21 6.53 12.81
CA VAL A 244 5.15 6.70 14.28
C VAL A 244 3.73 7.05 14.73
N THR A 245 3.08 7.99 14.04
CA THR A 245 1.69 8.38 14.33
C THR A 245 0.74 7.18 14.23
N LEU A 246 0.83 6.38 13.16
CA LEU A 246 -0.02 5.20 12.98
C LEU A 246 0.23 4.12 14.03
N ILE A 247 1.48 3.91 14.45
CA ILE A 247 1.81 2.96 15.53
C ILE A 247 1.16 3.43 16.84
N VAL A 248 1.38 4.69 17.24
CA VAL A 248 0.85 5.24 18.49
C VAL A 248 -0.68 5.20 18.50
N LEU A 249 -1.32 5.66 17.42
CA LEU A 249 -2.78 5.64 17.31
C LEU A 249 -3.33 4.20 17.32
N SER A 250 -2.67 3.27 16.65
CA SER A 250 -3.12 1.87 16.61
C SER A 250 -3.04 1.21 17.98
N VAL A 251 -1.95 1.44 18.72
CA VAL A 251 -1.78 0.94 20.10
C VAL A 251 -2.78 1.59 21.05
N ALA A 252 -2.97 2.91 20.96
CA ALA A 252 -3.96 3.61 21.79
C ALA A 252 -5.39 3.11 21.52
N LEU A 253 -5.78 2.98 20.24
CA LEU A 253 -7.08 2.42 19.86
C LEU A 253 -7.24 0.99 20.33
N TRP A 254 -6.20 0.16 20.24
CA TRP A 254 -6.22 -1.20 20.76
C TRP A 254 -6.55 -1.22 22.25
N ILE A 255 -5.77 -0.48 23.06
CA ILE A 255 -5.93 -0.43 24.52
C ILE A 255 -7.32 0.07 24.89
N VAL A 256 -7.75 1.20 24.31
CA VAL A 256 -9.07 1.80 24.60
C VAL A 256 -10.22 0.86 24.23
N ARG A 257 -10.14 0.19 23.07
CA ARG A 257 -11.18 -0.76 22.65
C ARG A 257 -11.26 -1.96 23.58
N ARG A 258 -10.13 -2.43 24.11
CA ARG A 258 -10.12 -3.51 25.11
C ARG A 258 -10.67 -3.07 26.46
N THR A 259 -10.27 -1.90 26.97
CA THR A 259 -10.67 -1.44 28.32
C THR A 259 -12.14 -1.04 28.39
N LYS A 260 -12.70 -0.51 27.30
CA LYS A 260 -14.12 -0.12 27.23
C LYS A 260 -15.08 -1.23 26.81
N GLY A 261 -14.58 -2.45 26.54
CA GLY A 261 -15.42 -3.56 26.05
C GLY A 261 -15.95 -3.37 24.62
N TRP A 262 -15.36 -2.47 23.82
CA TRP A 262 -15.80 -2.22 22.44
C TRP A 262 -15.32 -3.27 21.43
N ALA A 263 -14.59 -4.28 21.91
CA ALA A 263 -14.01 -5.36 21.14
C ALA A 263 -14.29 -6.71 21.83
N ASP A 264 -15.47 -6.88 22.41
CA ASP A 264 -15.84 -8.13 23.09
C ASP A 264 -16.02 -9.29 22.10
N GLU A 265 -16.48 -8.97 20.89
CA GLU A 265 -16.55 -9.92 19.79
C GLU A 265 -15.16 -10.27 19.27
N ARG A 266 -14.94 -11.55 18.96
CA ARG A 266 -13.72 -12.07 18.37
C ARG A 266 -13.81 -12.16 16.86
N TYR A 267 -12.64 -12.34 16.25
CA TYR A 267 -12.47 -12.44 14.81
C TYR A 267 -13.29 -13.59 14.23
N GLN A 268 -13.35 -14.73 14.92
CA GLN A 268 -14.06 -15.94 14.50
C GLN A 268 -15.56 -15.97 14.82
N ASP A 269 -16.04 -15.04 15.64
CA ASP A 269 -17.46 -14.92 15.98
C ASP A 269 -18.27 -14.43 14.77
N GLU A 270 -19.55 -14.80 14.70
CA GLU A 270 -20.49 -14.46 13.62
C GLU A 270 -20.80 -12.96 13.51
#